data_AF-A0ABD1HF52-F1
#
_entry.id   AF-A0ABD1HF52-F1
#
_cell.length_a   1.000
_cell.length_b   1.000
_cell.length_c   1.000
_cell.angle_alpha   90.00
_cell.angle_beta   90.00
_cell.angle_gamma   90.00
#
_symmetry.space_group_name_H-M   'P 1'
#
loop_
_entity.id
_entity.type
_entity.pdbx_description
1 polymer ?
#
loop_
_entity_poly.entity_id
_entity_poly.type
_entity_poly.pdbx_seq_one_letter_code
_entity_poly.pdbx_strand_id
1 'polypeptide(L)'
;MAAIIEDDPEIGSLNAHLNGETSSAIVITPGQARIEVKNNVLAVMPHFYGKRIDNPYEFLHEFCKLCGIQRRPAGSTEEDYRLRALSFALKGEADMWFMRLPPNSIRTWMDFRSVFLDYFFPATRTNALKKEIQGATQEDDETLSQYWGRFKGMLDACPNNWMTEAEIYNNFYEGMTSECKDLVNSASGGDFSRLRVSEAKRILSRLIDAMKAYDSPRTIILRRGTVNAASEQTEDKMEARMDKQEKVILSALE
;
A
#
# COMPACT_ATOMS: atom_id res chain seq x y z
N MET A 1 11.24 -7.01 -66.08
CA MET A 1 11.47 -7.16 -64.63
C MET A 1 10.62 -6.12 -63.93
N ALA A 2 9.46 -6.51 -63.39
CA ALA A 2 8.60 -5.62 -62.62
C ALA A 2 8.91 -5.86 -61.14
N ALA A 3 9.34 -4.82 -60.44
CA ALA A 3 9.60 -4.86 -59.01
C ALA A 3 8.26 -4.94 -58.27
N ILE A 4 8.10 -5.98 -57.46
CA ILE A 4 7.01 -6.12 -56.50
C ILE A 4 7.32 -5.13 -55.37
N ILE A 5 6.48 -4.12 -55.22
CA ILE A 5 6.49 -3.24 -54.05
C ILE A 5 5.87 -4.08 -52.93
N GLU A 6 6.69 -4.50 -51.97
CA GLU A 6 6.22 -5.11 -50.73
C GLU A 6 5.39 -4.06 -49.96
N ASP A 7 4.13 -4.40 -49.70
CA ASP A 7 3.22 -3.58 -48.89
C ASP A 7 3.80 -3.44 -47.48
N ASP A 8 4.19 -2.21 -47.14
CA ASP A 8 4.70 -1.83 -45.82
C ASP A 8 3.57 -1.94 -44.77
N PRO A 9 3.70 -2.81 -43.75
CA PRO A 9 2.67 -3.03 -42.74
C PRO A 9 2.36 -1.78 -41.89
N GLU A 10 3.24 -0.78 -41.86
CA GLU A 10 2.97 0.50 -41.17
C GLU A 10 1.91 1.34 -41.89
N ILE A 11 1.85 1.27 -43.22
CA ILE A 11 0.89 2.04 -44.04
C ILE A 11 -0.54 1.49 -43.87
N GLY A 12 -0.68 0.18 -43.67
CA GLY A 12 -1.97 -0.47 -43.39
C GLY A 12 -2.58 -0.04 -42.04
N SER A 13 -1.75 0.17 -41.02
CA SER A 13 -2.17 0.62 -39.69
C SER A 13 -2.66 2.08 -39.69
N LEU A 14 -2.01 2.95 -40.47
CA LEU A 14 -2.40 4.34 -40.66
C LEU A 14 -3.73 4.48 -41.44
N ASN A 15 -3.95 3.65 -42.47
CA ASN A 15 -5.20 3.66 -43.23
C ASN A 15 -6.42 3.17 -42.41
N ALA A 16 -6.22 2.26 -41.45
CA ALA A 16 -7.27 1.84 -40.53
C ALA A 16 -7.73 2.98 -39.59
N HIS A 17 -6.82 3.86 -39.18
CA HIS A 17 -7.13 5.04 -38.37
C HIS A 17 -7.95 6.10 -39.13
N LEU A 18 -7.80 6.18 -40.46
CA LEU A 18 -8.51 7.15 -41.30
C LEU A 18 -9.93 6.69 -41.70
N ASN A 19 -10.23 5.39 -41.63
CA ASN A 19 -11.51 4.82 -42.04
C ASN A 19 -12.60 4.78 -40.94
N GLY A 20 -12.36 5.36 -39.75
CA GLY A 20 -13.41 5.57 -38.76
C GLY A 20 -13.95 4.31 -38.06
N GLU A 21 -13.37 3.13 -38.30
CA GLU A 21 -13.60 1.95 -37.47
C GLU A 21 -12.70 2.04 -36.24
N THR A 22 -13.22 2.60 -35.15
CA THR A 22 -12.55 2.51 -33.85
C THR A 22 -12.51 1.03 -33.45
N SER A 23 -11.41 0.37 -33.80
CA SER A 23 -11.15 -1.03 -33.45
C SER A 23 -10.95 -1.11 -31.93
N SER A 24 -12.07 -1.28 -31.22
CA SER A 24 -12.10 -1.33 -29.76
C SER A 24 -11.33 -2.55 -29.27
N ALA A 25 -10.46 -2.36 -28.28
CA ALA A 25 -9.79 -3.46 -27.59
C ALA A 25 -10.78 -4.42 -26.89
N ILE A 26 -11.98 -3.91 -26.55
CA ILE A 26 -13.08 -4.68 -25.96
C ILE A 26 -13.99 -5.22 -27.06
N VAL A 27 -14.23 -6.53 -27.02
CA VAL A 27 -15.32 -7.17 -27.77
C VAL A 27 -16.60 -7.08 -26.95
N ILE A 28 -17.59 -6.34 -27.42
CA ILE A 28 -18.95 -6.40 -26.86
C ILE A 28 -19.76 -7.35 -27.75
N THR A 29 -20.32 -8.40 -27.17
CA THR A 29 -21.10 -9.40 -27.90
C THR A 29 -22.28 -8.73 -28.64
N PRO A 30 -22.43 -8.92 -29.97
CA PRO A 30 -23.55 -8.35 -30.72
C PRO A 30 -24.88 -8.96 -30.26
N GLY A 31 -25.85 -8.13 -29.85
CA GLY A 31 -27.23 -8.57 -29.53
C GLY A 31 -27.72 -8.23 -28.11
N GLN A 32 -26.87 -7.70 -27.24
CA GLN A 32 -27.30 -7.24 -25.91
C GLN A 32 -27.83 -5.80 -25.97
N ALA A 33 -28.89 -5.52 -25.20
CA ALA A 33 -29.42 -4.18 -25.04
C ALA A 33 -28.29 -3.18 -24.74
N ARG A 34 -28.27 -2.04 -25.44
CA ARG A 34 -27.19 -1.04 -25.34
C ARG A 34 -27.02 -0.63 -23.88
N ILE A 35 -25.95 -1.10 -23.24
CA ILE A 35 -25.66 -0.77 -21.85
C ILE A 35 -25.31 0.72 -21.78
N GLU A 36 -26.11 1.48 -21.03
CA GLU A 36 -25.91 2.90 -20.80
C GLU A 36 -25.28 3.13 -19.42
N VAL A 37 -24.18 3.89 -19.40
CA VAL A 37 -23.57 4.37 -18.16
C VAL A 37 -24.16 5.74 -17.86
N LYS A 38 -24.99 5.81 -16.81
CA LYS A 38 -25.74 7.02 -16.46
C LYS A 38 -24.82 8.14 -15.95
N ASN A 39 -25.21 9.39 -16.19
CA ASN A 39 -24.45 10.57 -15.74
C ASN A 39 -24.17 10.62 -14.24
N ASN A 40 -25.09 10.16 -13.39
CA ASN A 40 -24.87 10.10 -11.95
C ASN A 40 -23.78 9.09 -11.56
N VAL A 41 -23.57 8.05 -12.36
CA VAL A 41 -22.48 7.08 -12.17
C VAL A 41 -21.16 7.69 -12.64
N LEU A 42 -21.17 8.39 -13.79
CA LEU A 42 -19.98 9.10 -14.30
C LEU A 42 -19.48 10.15 -13.29
N ALA A 43 -20.38 10.85 -12.61
CA ALA A 43 -20.02 11.86 -11.62
C ALA A 43 -19.25 11.32 -10.41
N VAL A 44 -19.45 10.05 -10.05
CA VAL A 44 -18.79 9.38 -8.90
C VAL A 44 -17.81 8.30 -9.34
N MET A 45 -17.51 8.23 -10.64
CA MET A 45 -16.67 7.19 -11.20
C MET A 45 -15.23 7.34 -10.70
N PRO A 46 -14.61 6.29 -10.14
CA PRO A 46 -13.20 6.35 -9.83
C PRO A 46 -12.40 6.47 -11.12
N HIS A 47 -11.40 7.35 -11.11
CA HIS A 47 -10.52 7.56 -12.25
C HIS A 47 -9.14 6.95 -11.99
N PHE A 48 -8.58 6.30 -13.00
CA PHE A 48 -7.21 5.80 -12.96
C PHE A 48 -6.40 6.50 -14.05
N TYR A 49 -5.33 7.20 -13.66
CA TYR A 49 -4.53 8.00 -14.58
C TYR A 49 -3.30 7.24 -15.11
N GLY A 50 -2.92 6.13 -14.46
CA GLY A 50 -1.73 5.35 -14.79
C GLY A 50 -0.45 5.90 -14.14
N LYS A 51 -0.55 6.75 -13.13
CA LYS A 51 0.61 7.39 -12.49
C LYS A 51 1.25 6.45 -11.45
N ARG A 52 2.52 6.73 -11.10
CA ARG A 52 3.25 5.98 -10.05
C ARG A 52 2.55 5.94 -8.70
N ILE A 53 1.84 7.01 -8.37
CA ILE A 53 1.07 7.17 -7.12
C ILE A 53 -0.29 6.46 -7.16
N ASP A 54 -0.79 6.09 -8.34
CA ASP A 54 -2.09 5.45 -8.46
C ASP A 54 -1.97 3.99 -7.99
N ASN A 55 -2.90 3.54 -7.15
CA ASN A 55 -2.99 2.14 -6.75
C ASN A 55 -3.95 1.38 -7.68
N PRO A 56 -3.46 0.49 -8.54
CA PRO A 56 -4.30 -0.20 -9.51
C PRO A 56 -5.30 -1.17 -8.85
N TYR A 57 -5.00 -1.69 -7.66
CA TYR A 57 -5.90 -2.59 -6.95
C TYR A 57 -7.02 -1.84 -6.24
N GLU A 58 -6.71 -0.70 -5.64
CA GLU A 58 -7.72 0.19 -5.04
C GLU A 58 -8.70 0.68 -6.12
N PHE A 59 -8.17 1.11 -7.27
CA PHE A 59 -8.99 1.46 -8.43
C PHE A 59 -9.92 0.31 -8.84
N LEU A 60 -9.38 -0.90 -9.06
CA LEU A 60 -10.18 -2.06 -9.44
C LEU A 60 -11.26 -2.38 -8.40
N HIS A 61 -10.94 -2.24 -7.10
CA HIS A 61 -11.88 -2.48 -6.01
C HIS A 61 -13.05 -1.50 -6.04
N GLU A 62 -12.76 -0.20 -6.02
CA GLU A 62 -13.80 0.85 -6.03
C GLU A 62 -14.60 0.83 -7.33
N PHE A 63 -13.94 0.60 -8.47
CA PHE A 63 -14.61 0.45 -9.76
C PHE A 63 -15.58 -0.73 -9.78
N CYS A 64 -15.14 -1.92 -9.33
CA CYS A 64 -15.99 -3.10 -9.28
C CYS A 64 -17.17 -2.90 -8.33
N LYS A 65 -16.94 -2.31 -7.17
CA LYS A 65 -17.98 -1.98 -6.18
C LYS A 65 -19.01 -1.02 -6.75
N LEU A 66 -18.58 0.04 -7.42
CA LEU A 66 -19.47 0.99 -8.08
C LEU A 66 -20.29 0.32 -9.18
N CYS A 67 -19.67 -0.53 -10.01
CA CYS A 67 -20.36 -1.26 -11.08
C CYS A 67 -21.37 -2.30 -10.54
N GLY A 68 -21.03 -2.98 -9.45
CA GLY A 68 -21.85 -4.05 -8.87
C GLY A 68 -23.22 -3.56 -8.39
N ILE A 69 -23.30 -2.32 -7.89
CA ILE A 69 -24.55 -1.72 -7.41
C ILE A 69 -25.43 -1.15 -8.53
N GLN A 70 -24.96 -1.11 -9.78
CA GLN A 70 -25.73 -0.52 -10.89
C GLN A 70 -26.83 -1.44 -11.39
N ARG A 71 -28.01 -0.87 -11.65
CA ARG A 71 -29.08 -1.58 -12.36
C ARG A 71 -28.69 -1.78 -13.81
N ARG A 72 -28.91 -3.00 -14.32
CA ARG A 72 -28.53 -3.43 -15.66
C ARG A 72 -29.76 -3.85 -16.47
N PRO A 73 -29.74 -3.68 -17.81
CA PRO A 73 -30.78 -4.22 -18.69
C PRO A 73 -30.93 -5.74 -18.54
N ALA A 74 -32.15 -6.25 -18.78
CA ALA A 74 -32.39 -7.68 -18.84
C ALA A 74 -31.51 -8.34 -19.92
N GLY A 75 -30.84 -9.43 -19.57
CA GLY A 75 -29.93 -10.16 -20.48
C GLY A 75 -28.49 -9.62 -20.54
N SER A 76 -28.15 -8.57 -19.78
CA SER A 76 -26.76 -8.12 -19.62
C SER A 76 -26.15 -8.62 -18.31
N THR A 77 -24.87 -8.99 -18.36
CA THR A 77 -24.11 -9.43 -17.19
C THR A 77 -23.47 -8.24 -16.47
N GLU A 78 -23.01 -8.46 -15.24
CA GLU A 78 -22.21 -7.44 -14.54
C GLU A 78 -20.89 -7.16 -15.26
N GLU A 79 -20.30 -8.18 -15.87
CA GLU A 79 -19.08 -8.10 -16.65
C GLU A 79 -19.25 -7.20 -17.88
N ASP A 80 -20.35 -7.34 -18.62
CA ASP A 80 -20.66 -6.48 -19.77
C ASP A 80 -20.73 -5.00 -19.35
N TYR A 81 -21.34 -4.73 -18.18
CA TYR A 81 -21.40 -3.37 -17.63
C TYR A 81 -20.02 -2.84 -17.26
N ARG A 82 -19.20 -3.63 -16.57
CA ARG A 82 -17.83 -3.25 -16.19
C ARG A 82 -17.00 -2.93 -17.43
N LEU A 83 -16.99 -3.82 -18.42
CA LEU A 83 -16.27 -3.61 -19.66
C LEU A 83 -16.73 -2.34 -20.38
N ARG A 84 -18.04 -2.08 -20.41
CA ARG A 84 -18.59 -0.85 -20.99
C ARG A 84 -18.20 0.42 -20.22
N ALA A 85 -18.12 0.35 -18.90
CA ALA A 85 -17.80 1.48 -18.04
C ALA A 85 -16.30 1.83 -18.02
N LEU A 86 -15.41 0.91 -18.42
CA LEU A 86 -13.95 1.10 -18.38
C LEU A 86 -13.47 2.35 -19.13
N SER A 87 -13.99 2.60 -20.33
CA SER A 87 -13.57 3.74 -21.15
C SER A 87 -13.85 5.10 -20.50
N PHE A 88 -14.76 5.14 -19.52
CA PHE A 88 -15.03 6.35 -18.77
C PHE A 88 -14.11 6.49 -17.55
N ALA A 89 -13.64 5.38 -16.98
CA ALA A 89 -12.84 5.34 -15.77
C ALA A 89 -11.34 5.53 -16.02
N LEU A 90 -10.82 5.08 -17.16
CA LEU A 90 -9.42 5.29 -17.53
C LEU A 90 -9.19 6.72 -18.03
N LYS A 91 -8.09 7.34 -17.59
CA LYS A 91 -7.68 8.70 -17.95
C LYS A 91 -6.18 8.76 -18.20
N GLY A 92 -5.73 9.83 -18.86
CA GLY A 92 -4.30 10.11 -19.02
C GLY A 92 -3.53 8.96 -19.65
N GLU A 93 -2.49 8.49 -18.96
CA GLU A 93 -1.63 7.40 -19.44
C GLU A 93 -2.41 6.09 -19.57
N ALA A 94 -3.33 5.82 -18.65
CA ALA A 94 -4.13 4.61 -18.68
C ALA A 94 -5.08 4.56 -19.88
N ASP A 95 -5.68 5.69 -20.26
CA ASP A 95 -6.52 5.78 -21.45
C ASP A 95 -5.68 5.58 -22.72
N MET A 96 -4.53 6.25 -22.83
CA MET A 96 -3.61 6.06 -23.96
C MET A 96 -3.10 4.62 -24.08
N TRP A 97 -2.79 3.97 -22.96
CA TRP A 97 -2.42 2.55 -22.95
C TRP A 97 -3.58 1.67 -23.44
N PHE A 98 -4.78 1.90 -22.93
CA PHE A 98 -5.95 1.10 -23.28
C PHE A 98 -6.29 1.19 -24.77
N MET A 99 -6.14 2.38 -25.38
CA MET A 99 -6.36 2.59 -26.82
C MET A 99 -5.29 1.92 -27.70
N ARG A 100 -4.12 1.57 -27.15
CA ARG A 100 -3.04 0.87 -27.87
C ARG A 100 -3.13 -0.65 -27.78
N LEU A 101 -4.06 -1.19 -27.01
CA LEU A 101 -4.25 -2.63 -26.92
C LEU A 101 -4.71 -3.19 -28.28
N PRO A 102 -4.26 -4.42 -28.64
CA PRO A 102 -4.71 -5.03 -29.88
C PRO A 102 -6.24 -5.16 -29.93
N PRO A 103 -6.86 -4.98 -31.10
CA PRO A 103 -8.30 -5.18 -31.25
C PRO A 103 -8.72 -6.56 -30.75
N ASN A 104 -9.87 -6.62 -30.07
CA ASN A 104 -10.44 -7.86 -29.55
C ASN A 104 -9.56 -8.63 -28.54
N SER A 105 -8.58 -7.96 -27.91
CA SER A 105 -7.69 -8.58 -26.91
C SER A 105 -8.36 -8.78 -25.55
N ILE A 106 -9.40 -7.99 -25.23
CA ILE A 106 -10.15 -8.09 -23.97
C ILE A 106 -11.53 -8.65 -24.28
N ARG A 107 -11.80 -9.89 -23.86
CA ARG A 107 -13.10 -10.54 -24.01
C ARG A 107 -13.83 -10.66 -22.67
N THR A 108 -13.07 -10.79 -21.59
CA THR A 108 -13.58 -10.90 -20.23
C THR A 108 -13.00 -9.81 -19.33
N TRP A 109 -13.66 -9.54 -18.21
CA TRP A 109 -13.15 -8.75 -17.11
C TRP A 109 -11.85 -9.32 -16.56
N MET A 110 -11.71 -10.65 -16.57
CA MET A 110 -10.48 -11.32 -16.14
C MET A 110 -9.32 -11.02 -17.09
N ASP A 111 -9.56 -11.03 -18.42
CA ASP A 111 -8.55 -10.65 -19.42
C ASP A 111 -8.07 -9.22 -19.18
N PHE A 112 -9.01 -8.27 -19.04
CA PHE A 112 -8.69 -6.88 -18.75
C PHE A 112 -7.85 -6.77 -17.47
N ARG A 113 -8.31 -7.40 -16.38
CA ARG A 113 -7.63 -7.33 -15.09
C ARG A 113 -6.20 -7.86 -15.17
N SER A 114 -5.98 -8.94 -15.91
CA SER A 114 -4.64 -9.51 -16.11
C SER A 114 -3.74 -8.50 -16.81
N VAL A 115 -4.12 -8.05 -18.02
CA VAL A 115 -3.26 -7.16 -18.82
C VAL A 115 -3.06 -5.79 -18.16
N PHE A 116 -4.06 -5.30 -17.43
CA PHE A 116 -4.00 -4.05 -16.67
C PHE A 116 -3.00 -4.16 -15.51
N LEU A 117 -3.07 -5.22 -14.71
CA LEU A 117 -2.17 -5.42 -13.59
C LEU A 117 -0.74 -5.74 -14.05
N ASP A 118 -0.59 -6.52 -15.12
CA ASP A 118 0.73 -6.82 -15.69
C ASP A 118 1.45 -5.54 -16.17
N TYR A 119 0.70 -4.59 -16.74
CA TYR A 119 1.26 -3.34 -17.24
C TYR A 119 1.50 -2.29 -16.14
N PHE A 120 0.49 -1.97 -15.32
CA PHE A 120 0.60 -0.90 -14.32
C PHE A 120 1.19 -1.35 -12.99
N PHE A 121 1.27 -2.66 -12.76
CA PHE A 121 1.79 -3.23 -11.52
C PHE A 121 2.53 -4.56 -11.72
N PRO A 122 3.59 -4.57 -12.55
CA PRO A 122 4.27 -5.80 -12.93
C PRO A 122 4.78 -6.57 -11.70
N ALA A 123 4.88 -7.89 -11.84
CA ALA A 123 5.33 -8.78 -10.77
C ALA A 123 6.71 -8.37 -10.18
N THR A 124 7.56 -7.73 -10.98
CA THR A 124 8.84 -7.17 -10.52
C THR A 124 8.65 -6.07 -9.46
N ARG A 125 7.72 -5.14 -9.68
CA ARG A 125 7.36 -4.10 -8.71
C ARG A 125 6.72 -4.71 -7.47
N THR A 126 5.83 -5.70 -7.65
CA THR A 126 5.22 -6.45 -6.55
C THR A 126 6.27 -7.13 -5.67
N ASN A 127 7.23 -7.81 -6.28
CA ASN A 127 8.30 -8.51 -5.56
C ASN A 127 9.28 -7.53 -4.89
N ALA A 128 9.55 -6.39 -5.52
CA ALA A 128 10.38 -5.34 -4.93
C ALA A 128 9.74 -4.77 -3.66
N LEU A 129 8.46 -4.40 -3.70
CA LEU A 129 7.73 -3.90 -2.53
C LEU A 129 7.65 -4.93 -1.40
N LYS A 130 7.41 -6.20 -1.73
CA LYS A 130 7.44 -7.29 -0.74
C LYS A 130 8.80 -7.42 -0.06
N LYS A 131 9.88 -7.39 -0.84
CA LYS A 131 11.25 -7.44 -0.29
C LYS A 131 11.57 -6.21 0.55
N GLU A 132 11.12 -5.04 0.13
CA GLU A 132 11.29 -3.79 0.88
C GLU A 132 10.61 -3.87 2.25
N ILE A 133 9.38 -4.38 2.31
CA ILE A 133 8.67 -4.54 3.59
C ILE A 133 9.30 -5.62 4.47
N GLN A 134 9.69 -6.76 3.90
CA GLN A 134 10.36 -7.84 4.65
C GLN A 134 11.75 -7.44 5.14
N GLY A 135 12.45 -6.57 4.41
CA GLY A 135 13.76 -6.04 4.77
C GLY A 135 13.72 -4.70 5.51
N ALA A 136 12.53 -4.18 5.82
CA ALA A 136 12.40 -2.93 6.53
C ALA A 136 12.97 -3.08 7.94
N THR A 137 13.88 -2.19 8.30
CA THR A 137 14.51 -2.13 9.61
C THR A 137 14.39 -0.72 10.16
N GLN A 138 14.27 -0.60 11.47
CA GLN A 138 14.29 0.66 12.20
C GLN A 138 15.68 1.29 12.12
N GLU A 139 15.74 2.58 11.79
CA GLU A 139 17.00 3.32 11.77
C GLU A 139 17.45 3.70 13.18
N ASP A 140 18.75 3.92 13.41
CA ASP A 140 19.32 4.15 14.75
C ASP A 140 18.77 5.41 15.45
N ASP A 141 18.37 6.43 14.68
CA ASP A 141 17.79 7.68 15.17
C ASP A 141 16.24 7.72 15.07
N GLU A 142 15.62 6.65 14.56
CA GLU A 142 14.18 6.56 14.35
C GLU A 142 13.48 6.01 15.60
N THR A 143 12.47 6.73 16.11
CA THR A 143 11.64 6.21 17.22
C THR A 143 10.74 5.08 16.73
N LEU A 144 10.31 4.18 17.62
CA LEU A 144 9.38 3.10 17.25
C LEU A 144 8.08 3.62 16.62
N SER A 145 7.60 4.80 17.04
CA SER A 145 6.41 5.43 16.44
C SER A 145 6.67 5.93 15.01
N GLN A 146 7.84 6.52 14.76
CA GLN A 146 8.25 6.93 13.41
C GLN A 146 8.41 5.72 12.50
N TYR A 147 9.09 4.67 12.98
CA TYR A 147 9.26 3.43 12.26
C TYR A 147 7.92 2.78 11.90
N TRP A 148 6.98 2.70 12.84
CA TRP A 148 5.63 2.20 12.55
C TRP A 148 4.89 3.05 11.51
N GLY A 149 5.10 4.38 11.53
CA GLY A 149 4.55 5.29 10.53
C GLY A 149 5.07 4.98 9.13
N ARG A 150 6.39 4.87 8.98
CA ARG A 150 7.05 4.53 7.71
C ARG A 150 6.67 3.15 7.21
N PHE A 151 6.69 2.15 8.11
CA PHE A 151 6.31 0.78 7.80
C PHE A 151 4.87 0.69 7.28
N LYS A 152 3.92 1.40 7.91
CA LYS A 152 2.53 1.48 7.39
C LYS A 152 2.44 2.16 6.03
N GLY A 153 3.24 3.21 5.78
CA GLY A 153 3.28 3.83 4.46
C GLY A 153 3.70 2.86 3.35
N MET A 154 4.61 1.91 3.65
CA MET A 154 4.97 0.83 2.72
C MET A 154 3.81 -0.16 2.50
N LEU A 155 3.05 -0.47 3.56
CA LEU A 155 1.86 -1.33 3.48
C LEU A 155 0.75 -0.69 2.64
N ASP A 156 0.56 0.63 2.72
CA ASP A 156 -0.46 1.35 1.95
C ASP A 156 -0.19 1.31 0.44
N ALA A 157 1.07 1.14 0.03
CA ALA A 157 1.45 0.93 -1.38
C ALA A 157 1.16 -0.51 -1.87
N CYS A 158 0.81 -1.41 -0.96
CA CYS A 158 0.49 -2.80 -1.27
C CYS A 158 -1.02 -3.00 -1.48
N PRO A 159 -1.41 -3.83 -2.46
CA PRO A 159 -2.76 -4.35 -2.58
C PRO A 159 -3.26 -5.08 -1.32
N ASN A 160 -4.57 -5.02 -1.13
CA ASN A 160 -5.26 -5.76 -0.07
C ASN A 160 -4.96 -7.27 -0.15
N ASN A 161 -4.71 -7.89 1.01
CA ASN A 161 -4.48 -9.33 1.22
C ASN A 161 -3.14 -9.90 0.73
N TRP A 162 -2.11 -9.07 0.49
CA TRP A 162 -0.77 -9.56 0.13
C TRP A 162 0.02 -10.20 1.27
N MET A 163 -0.27 -9.82 2.50
CA MET A 163 0.27 -10.39 3.72
C MET A 163 -0.87 -10.56 4.71
N THR A 164 -0.77 -11.61 5.50
CA THR A 164 -1.60 -11.81 6.68
C THR A 164 -1.22 -10.79 7.76
N GLU A 165 -2.16 -10.45 8.64
CA GLU A 165 -1.85 -9.56 9.76
C GLU A 165 -0.69 -10.12 10.61
N ALA A 166 -0.59 -11.44 10.77
CA ALA A 166 0.51 -12.08 11.49
C ALA A 166 1.88 -11.80 10.84
N GLU A 167 1.99 -11.94 9.51
CA GLU A 167 3.23 -11.61 8.78
C GLU A 167 3.60 -10.13 8.92
N ILE A 168 2.60 -9.24 8.88
CA ILE A 168 2.82 -7.79 9.05
C ILE A 168 3.44 -7.50 10.42
N TYR A 169 2.87 -8.03 11.50
CA TYR A 169 3.40 -7.81 12.85
C TYR A 169 4.74 -8.50 13.07
N ASN A 170 4.95 -9.67 12.48
CA ASN A 170 6.23 -10.38 12.57
C ASN A 170 7.35 -9.61 11.85
N ASN A 171 7.13 -9.19 10.59
CA ASN A 171 8.10 -8.40 9.83
C ASN A 171 8.40 -7.08 10.55
N PHE A 172 7.39 -6.41 11.09
CA PHE A 172 7.58 -5.20 11.86
C PHE A 172 8.46 -5.44 13.09
N TYR A 173 8.17 -6.50 13.86
CA TYR A 173 8.96 -6.88 15.03
C TYR A 173 10.39 -7.28 14.66
N GLU A 174 10.59 -8.06 13.60
CA GLU A 174 11.92 -8.47 13.13
C GLU A 174 12.79 -7.27 12.75
N GLY A 175 12.20 -6.24 12.14
CA GLY A 175 12.89 -5.01 11.77
C GLY A 175 13.20 -4.05 12.93
N MET A 176 12.69 -4.26 14.14
CA MET A 176 12.96 -3.38 15.27
C MET A 176 14.42 -3.47 15.77
N THR A 177 14.92 -2.36 16.31
CA THR A 177 16.14 -2.33 17.12
C THR A 177 16.03 -3.24 18.35
N SER A 178 17.17 -3.69 18.90
CA SER A 178 17.19 -4.54 20.10
C SER A 178 16.48 -3.87 21.29
N GLU A 179 16.71 -2.57 21.49
CA GLU A 179 16.08 -1.80 22.56
C GLU A 179 14.55 -1.78 22.43
N CYS A 180 14.04 -1.55 21.21
CA CYS A 180 12.60 -1.58 20.97
C CYS A 180 12.01 -2.98 21.13
N LYS A 181 12.74 -4.03 20.75
CA LYS A 181 12.33 -5.43 20.99
C LYS A 181 12.21 -5.72 22.49
N ASP A 182 13.19 -5.31 23.29
CA ASP A 182 13.19 -5.50 24.73
C ASP A 182 12.03 -4.77 25.41
N LEU A 183 11.75 -3.53 24.97
CA LEU A 183 10.60 -2.75 25.44
C LEU A 183 9.27 -3.46 25.13
N VAL A 184 9.11 -3.92 23.89
CA VAL A 184 7.88 -4.59 23.43
C VAL A 184 7.70 -5.95 24.11
N ASN A 185 8.77 -6.72 24.31
CA ASN A 185 8.73 -7.98 25.05
C ASN A 185 8.38 -7.77 26.52
N SER A 186 8.97 -6.75 27.15
CA SER A 186 8.65 -6.38 28.53
C SER A 186 7.18 -5.98 28.68
N ALA A 187 6.66 -5.18 27.74
CA ALA A 187 5.25 -4.77 27.73
C ALA A 187 4.27 -5.92 27.45
N SER A 188 4.77 -6.98 26.80
CA SER A 188 4.06 -8.24 26.53
C SER A 188 4.10 -9.24 27.68
N GLY A 189 4.95 -9.02 28.68
CA GLY A 189 5.22 -10.00 29.73
C GLY A 189 5.90 -11.27 29.21
N GLY A 190 6.61 -11.18 28.08
CA GLY A 190 7.22 -12.32 27.39
C GLY A 190 7.51 -12.04 25.91
N ASP A 191 7.79 -13.09 25.14
CA ASP A 191 8.12 -13.00 23.71
C ASP A 191 6.91 -12.53 22.87
N PHE A 192 7.02 -11.31 22.33
CA PHE A 192 5.99 -10.68 21.52
C PHE A 192 5.64 -11.47 20.26
N SER A 193 6.62 -12.16 19.65
CA SER A 193 6.41 -12.90 18.39
C SER A 193 5.44 -14.07 18.55
N ARG A 194 5.23 -14.54 19.80
CA ARG A 194 4.31 -15.64 20.15
C ARG A 194 2.89 -15.19 20.46
N LEU A 195 2.64 -13.89 20.49
CA LEU A 195 1.33 -13.36 20.80
C LEU A 195 0.33 -13.59 19.65
N ARG A 196 -0.94 -13.69 20.01
CA ARG A 196 -2.03 -13.60 19.02
C ARG A 196 -2.03 -12.20 18.43
N VAL A 197 -2.38 -12.10 17.14
CA VAL A 197 -2.44 -10.84 16.38
C VAL A 197 -3.21 -9.74 17.11
N SER A 198 -4.36 -10.06 17.70
CA SER A 198 -5.17 -9.09 18.44
C SER A 198 -4.46 -8.48 19.64
N GLU A 199 -3.65 -9.27 20.34
CA GLU A 199 -2.89 -8.84 21.51
C GLU A 199 -1.64 -8.05 21.11
N ALA A 200 -0.92 -8.54 20.10
CA ALA A 200 0.20 -7.85 19.48
C ALA A 200 -0.20 -6.42 19.04
N LYS A 201 -1.34 -6.32 18.32
CA LYS A 201 -1.92 -5.03 17.89
C LYS A 201 -2.23 -4.11 19.07
N ARG A 202 -2.84 -4.64 20.13
CA ARG A 202 -3.22 -3.86 21.33
C ARG A 202 -1.99 -3.29 22.03
N ILE A 203 -0.96 -4.10 22.23
CA ILE A 203 0.27 -3.69 22.92
C ILE A 203 1.03 -2.65 22.10
N LEU A 204 1.21 -2.90 20.80
CA LEU A 204 1.89 -1.96 19.91
C LEU A 204 1.17 -0.63 19.85
N SER A 205 -0.16 -0.63 19.67
CA SER A 205 -0.94 0.62 19.62
C SER A 205 -0.73 1.45 20.89
N ARG A 206 -0.79 0.81 22.06
CA ARG A 206 -0.54 1.48 23.35
C ARG A 206 0.86 2.09 23.44
N LEU A 207 1.90 1.37 23.02
CA LEU A 207 3.28 1.84 23.07
C LEU A 207 3.51 3.01 22.10
N ILE A 208 3.04 2.88 20.87
CA ILE A 208 3.14 3.91 19.84
C ILE A 208 2.41 5.18 20.27
N ASP A 209 1.22 5.06 20.82
CA ASP A 209 0.44 6.22 21.29
C ASP A 209 1.11 6.90 22.49
N ALA A 210 1.68 6.13 23.41
CA ALA A 210 2.47 6.68 24.52
C ALA A 210 3.68 7.47 23.97
N MET A 211 4.40 6.93 22.99
CA MET A 211 5.57 7.59 22.41
C MET A 211 5.24 8.87 21.63
N LYS A 212 4.12 8.90 20.90
CA LYS A 212 3.64 10.14 20.24
C LYS A 212 3.34 11.27 21.23
N ALA A 213 2.91 10.94 22.44
CA ALA A 213 2.68 11.93 23.49
C ALA A 213 4.01 12.56 23.97
N TYR A 214 5.12 11.83 23.91
CA TYR A 214 6.45 12.35 24.22
C TYR A 214 7.07 13.19 23.09
N ASP A 215 6.78 12.86 21.82
CA ASP A 215 7.20 13.61 20.61
C ASP A 215 6.45 14.95 20.39
N SER A 216 5.55 15.37 21.29
CA SER A 216 4.85 16.64 21.17
C SER A 216 5.80 17.85 21.40
N PRO A 217 5.70 18.94 20.60
CA PRO A 217 6.54 20.15 20.77
C PRO A 217 6.49 20.78 22.18
N ARG A 218 5.45 20.47 22.97
CA ARG A 218 5.33 20.91 24.37
C ARG A 218 6.44 20.37 25.29
N THR A 219 7.11 19.28 24.92
CA THR A 219 8.17 18.65 25.72
C THR A 219 9.58 19.12 25.35
N ILE A 220 9.77 19.68 24.14
CA ILE A 220 11.08 20.14 23.63
C ILE A 220 11.58 21.40 24.37
N ILE A 221 10.66 22.26 24.85
CA ILE A 221 11.01 23.50 25.56
C ILE A 221 11.58 23.22 26.96
N LEU A 222 11.21 22.11 27.60
CA LEU A 222 11.70 21.77 28.95
C LEU A 222 13.11 21.15 28.96
N ARG A 223 13.55 20.53 27.86
CA ARG A 223 14.90 19.94 27.79
C ARG A 223 15.99 20.98 27.59
N ARG A 224 15.84 21.98 26.71
CA ARG A 224 16.95 22.90 26.40
C ARG A 224 17.39 23.79 27.57
N GLY A 225 16.53 24.00 28.57
CA GLY A 225 16.87 24.75 29.79
C GLY A 225 17.44 23.91 30.94
N THR A 226 17.32 22.57 30.90
CA THR A 226 17.70 21.69 32.03
C THR A 226 18.94 20.84 31.77
N VAL A 227 19.33 20.60 30.51
CA VAL A 227 20.54 19.80 30.21
C VAL A 227 21.84 20.47 30.69
N ASN A 228 21.88 21.80 30.84
CA ASN A 228 23.09 22.51 31.27
C ASN A 228 23.26 22.56 32.81
N ALA A 229 22.26 22.16 33.60
CA ALA A 229 22.31 22.24 35.06
C ALA A 229 22.27 20.86 35.76
N ALA A 230 21.98 19.78 35.03
CA ALA A 230 21.78 18.45 35.59
C ALA A 230 23.02 17.54 35.53
N SER A 231 24.04 17.85 34.73
CA SER A 231 25.22 16.97 34.58
C SER A 231 26.09 16.91 35.83
N GLU A 232 26.13 17.96 36.66
CA GLU A 232 26.92 17.98 37.90
C GLU A 232 26.18 17.35 39.10
N GLN A 233 24.86 17.23 39.06
CA GLN A 233 24.07 16.74 40.21
C GLN A 233 23.72 15.25 40.18
N THR A 234 23.92 14.57 39.05
CA THR A 234 23.56 13.16 38.88
C THR A 234 24.64 12.19 39.33
N GLU A 235 25.92 12.56 39.24
CA GLU A 235 27.03 11.69 39.67
C GLU A 235 27.05 11.54 41.21
N ASP A 236 27.00 12.65 41.96
CA ASP A 236 26.91 12.64 43.43
C ASP A 236 25.69 11.87 43.97
N LYS A 237 24.56 11.90 43.24
CA LYS A 237 23.34 11.18 43.62
C LYS A 237 23.37 9.70 43.27
N MET A 238 24.16 9.29 42.28
CA MET A 238 24.31 7.90 41.88
C MET A 238 25.30 7.19 42.83
N GLU A 239 26.36 7.86 43.24
CA GLU A 239 27.34 7.37 44.21
C GLU A 239 26.73 7.19 45.61
N ALA A 240 25.95 8.17 46.09
CA ALA A 240 25.22 8.06 47.36
C ALA A 240 24.11 6.98 47.36
N ARG A 241 23.63 6.56 46.18
CA ARG A 241 22.65 5.46 46.05
C ARG A 241 23.31 4.08 46.10
N MET A 242 24.51 3.95 45.53
CA MET A 242 25.30 2.72 45.61
C MET A 242 25.72 2.42 47.05
N ASP A 243 26.23 3.41 47.79
CA ASP A 243 26.60 3.27 49.21
C ASP A 243 25.42 2.83 50.09
N LYS A 244 24.22 3.29 49.75
CA LYS A 244 23.00 2.92 50.48
C LYS A 244 22.52 1.50 50.15
N GLN A 245 22.76 0.99 48.95
CA GLN A 245 22.44 -0.40 48.60
C GLN A 245 23.44 -1.38 49.20
N GLU A 246 24.73 -1.04 49.24
CA GLU A 246 25.77 -1.90 49.80
C GLU A 246 25.58 -2.12 51.32
N LYS A 247 25.19 -1.07 52.04
CA LYS A 247 24.91 -1.14 53.49
C LYS A 247 23.67 -1.97 53.84
N VAL A 248 22.67 -2.01 52.95
CA VAL A 248 21.46 -2.83 53.11
C VAL A 248 21.76 -4.30 52.88
N ILE A 249 22.63 -4.62 51.91
CA ILE A 249 23.04 -5.99 51.60
C ILE A 249 23.85 -6.59 52.76
N LEU A 250 24.76 -5.82 53.36
CA LEU A 250 25.56 -6.27 54.50
C LEU A 250 24.72 -6.53 55.76
N SER A 251 23.66 -5.74 55.98
CA SER A 251 22.75 -5.94 57.13
C SER A 251 21.80 -7.15 56.99
N ALA A 252 21.73 -7.76 55.81
CA ALA A 252 20.89 -8.92 55.54
C ALA A 252 21.66 -10.25 55.61
N LEU A 253 22.97 -10.20 55.91
CA LEU A 253 23.87 -11.35 55.96
C LEU A 253 24.45 -11.65 57.36
N GLU A 254 24.07 -10.89 58.39
CA GLU A 254 24.29 -11.19 59.82
C GLU A 254 22.99 -11.67 60.49
#